data_AF-A0A7X0AUY8-F1
#
_entry.id   AF-A0A7X0AUY8-F1
#
_cell.length_a   1.000
_cell.length_b   1.000
_cell.length_c   1.000
_cell.angle_alpha   90.00
_cell.angle_beta   90.00
_cell.angle_gamma   90.00
#
_symmetry.space_group_name_H-M   'P 1'
#
loop_
_entity.id
_entity.type
_entity.pdbx_description
1 polymer ?
#
loop_
_entity_poly.entity_id
_entity_poly.type
_entity_poly.pdbx_seq_one_letter_code
_entity_poly.pdbx_strand_id
1 'polypeptide(L)'
;MVEQTDFDDLVEQLKVEFRDDVHDRLGALYETLKAVSLGRMATTDGLLAIRRDAHSLRGSGTSFGFPLVSLIGQRLEAYLNGLKDLTESQIVDLHTFADRIAEAADREDTPDLATTNAFIRALPSRYEFDIADVEIHDVDIMLVSPNKIVARRVATELAACGFKVNTLVDPIEALSVAVRLPPDMIIASAVMDGLGGVDLIRALRAISLTETVPMALLTSLDASSLKGVPPGVAMVRLGPSFGDDIASAITHFNLG
;
A
#
# COMPACT_ATOMS: atom_id res chain seq x y z
N MET A 1 -21.54 15.01 42.33
CA MET A 1 -20.71 16.06 41.70
C MET A 1 -19.23 15.95 42.05
N VAL A 2 -18.84 15.42 43.22
CA VAL A 2 -17.41 15.27 43.60
C VAL A 2 -16.73 14.04 42.96
N GLU A 3 -17.43 12.91 42.80
CA GLU A 3 -16.89 11.68 42.17
C GLU A 3 -16.64 11.79 40.65
N GLN A 4 -17.30 12.74 39.97
CA GLN A 4 -17.20 12.88 38.51
C GLN A 4 -15.95 13.68 38.10
N THR A 5 -15.56 14.66 38.92
CA THR A 5 -14.35 15.48 38.72
C THR A 5 -13.08 14.66 38.91
N ASP A 6 -13.05 13.76 39.89
CA ASP A 6 -11.90 12.89 40.19
C ASP A 6 -11.60 11.89 39.05
N PHE A 7 -12.64 11.41 38.35
CA PHE A 7 -12.48 10.53 37.19
C PHE A 7 -12.01 11.29 35.95
N ASP A 8 -12.55 12.47 35.69
CA ASP A 8 -12.13 13.32 34.56
C ASP A 8 -10.67 13.79 34.75
N ASP A 9 -10.28 14.17 35.96
CA ASP A 9 -8.90 14.55 36.31
C ASP A 9 -7.92 13.37 36.12
N LEU A 10 -8.32 12.14 36.49
CA LEU A 10 -7.52 10.93 36.26
C LEU A 10 -7.36 10.62 34.76
N VAL A 11 -8.42 10.78 33.97
CA VAL A 11 -8.37 10.58 32.51
C VAL A 11 -7.44 11.61 31.86
N GLU A 12 -7.51 12.87 32.27
CA GLU A 12 -6.60 13.91 31.78
C GLU A 12 -5.14 13.64 32.19
N GLN A 13 -4.90 13.18 33.42
CA GLN A 13 -3.55 12.78 33.83
C GLN A 13 -3.00 11.62 32.98
N LEU A 14 -3.81 10.59 32.72
CA LEU A 14 -3.41 9.46 31.87
C LEU A 14 -3.13 9.88 30.42
N LYS A 15 -3.86 10.87 29.89
CA LYS A 15 -3.57 11.44 28.57
C LYS A 15 -2.25 12.18 28.53
N VAL A 16 -1.93 12.96 29.58
CA VAL A 16 -0.65 13.67 29.69
C VAL A 16 0.50 12.67 29.76
N GLU A 17 0.41 11.66 30.63
CA GLU A 17 1.44 10.61 30.74
C GLU A 17 1.63 9.85 29.41
N PHE A 18 0.55 9.56 28.71
CA PHE A 18 0.62 8.93 27.39
C PHE A 18 1.29 9.84 26.36
N ARG A 19 0.94 11.13 26.33
CA ARG A 19 1.55 12.11 25.42
C ARG A 19 3.06 12.21 25.68
N ASP A 20 3.48 12.23 26.93
CA ASP A 20 4.89 12.26 27.31
C ASP A 20 5.62 10.97 26.85
N ASP A 21 5.03 9.78 27.05
CA ASP A 21 5.59 8.51 26.54
C ASP A 21 5.74 8.50 25.01
N VAL A 22 4.76 9.07 24.28
CA VAL A 22 4.87 9.21 22.82
C VAL A 22 6.04 10.12 22.44
N HIS A 23 6.21 11.26 23.12
CA HIS A 23 7.30 12.19 22.84
C HIS A 23 8.68 11.60 23.14
N ASP A 24 8.83 10.89 24.25
CA ASP A 24 10.08 10.20 24.61
C ASP A 24 10.47 9.17 23.55
N ARG A 25 9.50 8.40 23.04
CA ARG A 25 9.70 7.43 21.96
C ARG A 25 10.07 8.10 20.64
N LEU A 26 9.41 9.19 20.28
CA LEU A 26 9.74 9.95 19.09
C LEU A 26 11.16 10.53 19.18
N GLY A 27 11.57 11.01 20.36
CA GLY A 27 12.95 11.43 20.62
C GLY A 27 13.95 10.30 20.37
N ALA A 28 13.69 9.10 20.89
CA ALA A 28 14.52 7.92 20.66
C ALA A 28 14.58 7.52 19.17
N LEU A 29 13.44 7.60 18.48
CA LEU A 29 13.33 7.32 17.04
C LEU A 29 14.16 8.32 16.23
N TYR A 30 14.07 9.63 16.50
CA TYR A 30 14.87 10.65 15.82
C TYR A 30 16.37 10.47 16.02
N GLU A 31 16.82 10.18 17.24
CA GLU A 31 18.23 9.92 17.50
C GLU A 31 18.72 8.64 16.80
N THR A 32 17.86 7.62 16.69
CA THR A 32 18.15 6.40 15.92
C THR A 32 18.31 6.72 14.43
N LEU A 33 17.35 7.43 13.82
CA LEU A 33 17.42 7.82 12.40
C LEU A 33 18.67 8.66 12.10
N LYS A 34 19.00 9.60 12.98
CA LYS A 34 20.20 10.43 12.88
C LYS A 34 21.49 9.61 13.01
N ALA A 35 21.54 8.66 13.94
CA ALA A 35 22.71 7.79 14.11
C ALA A 35 22.93 6.90 12.88
N VAL A 36 21.86 6.37 12.28
CA VAL A 36 21.92 5.60 11.03
C VAL A 36 22.37 6.47 9.86
N SER A 37 21.77 7.65 9.69
CA SER A 37 22.12 8.59 8.61
C SER A 37 23.58 9.06 8.66
N LEU A 38 24.14 9.24 9.86
CA LEU A 38 25.55 9.61 10.06
C LEU A 38 26.52 8.42 9.99
N GLY A 39 26.04 7.21 9.71
CA GLY A 39 26.85 5.99 9.69
C GLY A 39 27.42 5.58 11.06
N ARG A 40 26.84 6.08 12.16
CA ARG A 40 27.22 5.75 13.54
C ARG A 40 26.51 4.51 14.08
N MET A 41 25.47 4.07 13.39
CA MET A 41 24.69 2.87 13.69
C MET A 41 24.46 2.09 12.40
N ALA A 42 24.52 0.76 12.47
CA ALA A 42 24.15 -0.08 11.35
C ALA A 42 22.66 0.09 11.01
N THR A 43 22.35 0.20 9.74
CA THR A 43 20.99 0.36 9.21
C THR A 43 20.06 -0.79 9.64
N THR A 44 20.57 -2.02 9.77
CA THR A 44 19.84 -3.17 10.32
C THR A 44 19.48 -3.02 11.80
N ASP A 45 20.39 -2.47 12.60
CA ASP A 45 20.16 -2.26 14.04
C ASP A 45 19.18 -1.12 14.29
N GLY A 46 19.29 -0.05 13.49
CA GLY A 46 18.32 1.04 13.47
C GLY A 46 16.93 0.55 13.11
N LEU A 47 16.80 -0.28 12.07
CA LEU A 47 15.53 -0.89 11.68
C LEU A 47 14.89 -1.71 12.81
N LEU A 48 15.68 -2.46 13.57
CA LEU A 48 15.20 -3.25 14.71
C LEU A 48 14.77 -2.38 15.89
N ALA A 49 15.42 -1.24 16.13
CA ALA A 49 15.00 -0.27 17.13
C ALA A 49 13.66 0.37 16.73
N ILE A 50 13.56 0.90 15.50
CA ILE A 50 12.37 1.56 14.98
C ILE A 50 11.14 0.62 14.96
N ARG A 51 11.33 -0.68 14.67
CA ARG A 51 10.25 -1.67 14.76
C ARG A 51 9.69 -1.84 16.17
N ARG A 52 10.54 -1.77 17.20
CA ARG A 52 10.10 -1.88 18.59
C ARG A 52 9.27 -0.65 18.99
N ASP A 53 9.72 0.53 18.59
CA ASP A 53 8.99 1.78 18.86
C ASP A 53 7.64 1.80 18.14
N ALA A 54 7.61 1.42 16.86
CA ALA A 54 6.37 1.31 16.08
C ALA A 54 5.35 0.35 16.71
N HIS A 55 5.82 -0.82 17.21
CA HIS A 55 4.95 -1.79 17.87
C HIS A 55 4.33 -1.25 19.16
N SER A 56 5.13 -0.52 19.94
CA SER A 56 4.65 0.10 21.17
C SER A 56 3.62 1.20 20.89
N LEU A 57 3.88 2.07 19.92
CA LEU A 57 2.99 3.18 19.54
C LEU A 57 1.62 2.70 19.04
N ARG A 58 1.58 1.58 18.31
CA ARG A 58 0.32 0.93 17.89
C ARG A 58 -0.49 0.38 19.07
N GLY A 59 0.19 -0.19 20.06
CA GLY A 59 -0.44 -0.99 21.12
C GLY A 59 -1.15 -0.19 22.20
N SER A 60 -0.78 1.07 22.41
CA SER A 60 -1.20 1.86 23.58
C SER A 60 -2.19 3.00 23.28
N GLY A 61 -2.16 3.62 22.10
CA GLY A 61 -2.91 4.87 21.84
C GLY A 61 -4.44 4.80 21.95
N THR A 62 -5.05 3.67 21.61
CA THR A 62 -6.52 3.54 21.56
C THR A 62 -7.16 3.55 22.94
N SER A 63 -6.41 3.07 23.95
CA SER A 63 -6.87 2.99 25.34
C SER A 63 -6.81 4.34 26.07
N PHE A 64 -5.99 5.28 25.59
CA PHE A 64 -5.77 6.59 26.19
C PHE A 64 -6.44 7.74 25.42
N GLY A 65 -7.24 7.44 24.40
CA GLY A 65 -7.97 8.46 23.62
C GLY A 65 -7.19 9.06 22.45
N PHE A 66 -6.14 8.39 21.97
CA PHE A 66 -5.32 8.81 20.82
C PHE A 66 -5.44 7.84 19.63
N PRO A 67 -6.64 7.70 19.02
CA PRO A 67 -6.86 6.76 17.93
C PRO A 67 -6.00 7.07 16.70
N LEU A 68 -5.68 8.33 16.46
CA LEU A 68 -4.85 8.74 15.32
C LEU A 68 -3.40 8.25 15.47
N VAL A 69 -2.83 8.33 16.68
CA VAL A 69 -1.50 7.78 17.00
C VAL A 69 -1.46 6.27 16.74
N SER A 70 -2.47 5.52 17.21
CA SER A 70 -2.57 4.08 16.95
C SER A 70 -2.63 3.75 15.46
N LEU A 71 -3.43 4.52 14.69
CA LEU A 71 -3.59 4.31 13.25
C LEU A 71 -2.30 4.60 12.48
N ILE A 72 -1.60 5.68 12.81
CA ILE A 72 -0.31 6.01 12.19
C ILE A 72 0.74 4.96 12.58
N GLY A 73 0.78 4.52 13.84
CA GLY A 73 1.66 3.44 14.30
C GLY A 73 1.42 2.12 13.56
N GLN A 74 0.16 1.76 13.29
CA GLN A 74 -0.18 0.60 12.46
C GLN A 74 0.32 0.74 11.01
N ARG A 75 0.22 1.94 10.43
CA ARG A 75 0.74 2.22 9.08
C ARG A 75 2.26 2.15 9.04
N LEU A 76 2.93 2.67 10.06
CA LEU A 76 4.38 2.59 10.23
C LEU A 76 4.85 1.12 10.32
N GLU A 77 4.18 0.28 11.12
CA GLU A 77 4.49 -1.16 11.15
C GLU A 77 4.35 -1.82 9.77
N ALA A 78 3.27 -1.49 9.04
CA ALA A 78 3.05 -2.02 7.70
C ALA A 78 4.14 -1.58 6.71
N TYR A 79 4.58 -0.32 6.79
CA TYR A 79 5.70 0.23 6.01
C TYR A 79 7.00 -0.53 6.31
N LEU A 80 7.30 -0.73 7.60
CA LEU A 80 8.51 -1.41 8.06
C LEU A 80 8.53 -2.92 7.76
N ASN A 81 7.37 -3.54 7.52
CA ASN A 81 7.25 -4.98 7.34
C ASN A 81 8.01 -5.46 6.11
N GLY A 82 8.85 -6.48 6.26
CA GLY A 82 9.64 -7.06 5.17
C GLY A 82 10.85 -6.22 4.74
N LEU A 83 11.12 -5.06 5.34
CA LEU A 83 12.42 -4.40 5.22
C LEU A 83 13.50 -5.29 5.83
N LYS A 84 14.62 -5.41 5.13
CA LYS A 84 15.84 -6.04 5.64
C LYS A 84 16.87 -5.02 6.08
N ASP A 85 16.80 -3.83 5.50
CA ASP A 85 17.73 -2.75 5.72
C ASP A 85 17.05 -1.39 5.47
N LEU A 86 17.71 -0.29 5.82
CA LEU A 86 17.23 1.08 5.61
C LEU A 86 17.99 1.79 4.49
N THR A 87 17.26 2.35 3.53
CA THR A 87 17.79 3.28 2.52
C THR A 87 17.63 4.73 2.97
N GLU A 88 18.32 5.66 2.30
CA GLU A 88 18.19 7.11 2.60
C GLU A 88 16.75 7.62 2.42
N SER A 89 16.06 7.21 1.36
CA SER A 89 14.63 7.54 1.14
C SER A 89 13.75 6.98 2.27
N GLN A 90 14.01 5.76 2.74
CA GLN A 90 13.26 5.19 3.86
C GLN A 90 13.51 5.94 5.16
N ILE A 91 14.70 6.50 5.38
CA ILE A 91 14.98 7.34 6.54
C ILE A 91 14.14 8.63 6.47
N VAL A 92 14.00 9.25 5.30
CA VAL A 92 13.14 10.43 5.07
C VAL A 92 11.66 10.10 5.33
N ASP A 93 11.18 8.96 4.85
CA ASP A 93 9.81 8.51 5.10
C ASP A 93 9.56 8.31 6.59
N LEU A 94 10.50 7.69 7.30
CA LEU A 94 10.39 7.45 8.74
C LEU A 94 10.40 8.74 9.56
N HIS A 95 11.12 9.78 9.12
CA HIS A 95 10.99 11.12 9.69
C HIS A 95 9.58 11.67 9.51
N THR A 96 8.99 11.53 8.32
CA THR A 96 7.62 11.98 8.06
C THR A 96 6.59 11.25 8.92
N PHE A 97 6.75 9.94 9.12
CA PHE A 97 5.92 9.19 10.08
C PHE A 97 6.04 9.75 11.50
N ALA A 98 7.26 10.00 11.97
CA ALA A 98 7.51 10.53 13.30
C ALA A 98 6.89 11.92 13.49
N ASP A 99 7.02 12.81 12.51
CA ASP A 99 6.42 14.15 12.54
C ASP A 99 4.89 14.08 12.62
N ARG A 100 4.26 13.16 11.88
CA ARG A 100 2.81 12.96 11.92
C ARG A 100 2.30 12.35 13.22
N ILE A 101 3.11 11.50 13.86
CA ILE A 101 2.79 10.97 15.18
C ILE A 101 2.90 12.07 16.23
N ALA A 102 3.92 12.95 16.14
CA ALA A 102 4.06 14.11 17.02
C ALA A 102 2.84 15.03 16.89
N GLU A 103 2.50 15.41 15.65
CA GLU A 103 1.32 16.23 15.34
C GLU A 103 0.05 15.59 15.90
N ALA A 104 -0.13 14.28 15.75
CA ALA A 104 -1.30 13.57 16.26
C ALA A 104 -1.36 13.50 17.79
N ALA A 105 -0.21 13.45 18.48
CA ALA A 105 -0.13 13.38 19.94
C ALA A 105 -0.38 14.74 20.61
N ASP A 106 0.00 15.84 19.95
CA ASP A 106 -0.18 17.20 20.45
C ASP A 106 -1.60 17.75 20.25
N ARG A 107 -2.45 17.05 19.49
CA ARG A 107 -3.86 17.45 19.35
C ARG A 107 -4.61 17.33 20.66
N GLU A 108 -5.42 18.33 20.94
CA GLU A 108 -6.38 18.32 22.06
C GLU A 108 -7.75 17.80 21.62
N ASP A 109 -8.06 17.86 20.32
CA ASP A 109 -9.34 17.44 19.74
C ASP A 109 -9.29 16.03 19.14
N THR A 110 -10.42 15.33 19.18
CA THR A 110 -10.59 14.10 18.41
C THR A 110 -10.94 14.48 16.97
N PRO A 111 -10.05 14.23 15.98
CA PRO A 111 -10.29 14.66 14.61
C PRO A 111 -11.50 13.93 14.00
N ASP A 112 -12.22 14.64 13.13
CA ASP A 112 -13.29 14.02 12.35
C ASP A 112 -12.74 13.00 11.32
N LEU A 113 -13.65 12.28 10.67
CA LEU A 113 -13.28 11.27 9.67
C LEU A 113 -12.52 11.87 8.47
N ALA A 114 -12.86 13.09 8.05
CA ALA A 114 -12.21 13.74 6.91
C ALA A 114 -10.76 14.11 7.22
N THR A 115 -10.53 14.69 8.40
CA THR A 115 -9.20 15.05 8.92
C THR A 115 -8.38 13.79 9.15
N THR A 116 -8.95 12.77 9.79
CA THR A 116 -8.30 11.47 9.97
C THR A 116 -7.85 10.87 8.63
N ASN A 117 -8.71 10.89 7.62
CA ASN A 117 -8.36 10.40 6.28
C ASN A 117 -7.25 11.23 5.61
N ALA A 118 -7.25 12.56 5.79
CA ALA A 118 -6.20 13.43 5.26
C ALA A 118 -4.83 13.11 5.90
N PHE A 119 -4.78 12.90 7.21
CA PHE A 119 -3.58 12.45 7.92
C PHE A 119 -3.04 11.14 7.34
N ILE A 120 -3.92 10.14 7.19
CA ILE A 120 -3.51 8.82 6.69
C ILE A 120 -3.04 8.88 5.22
N ARG A 121 -3.64 9.75 4.40
CA ARG A 121 -3.22 9.95 2.99
C ARG A 121 -1.88 10.67 2.86
N ALA A 122 -1.55 11.56 3.79
CA ALA A 122 -0.30 12.31 3.81
C ALA A 122 0.89 11.51 4.38
N LEU A 123 0.66 10.28 4.86
CA LEU A 123 1.73 9.40 5.30
C LEU A 123 2.48 8.82 4.11
N PRO A 124 3.81 8.67 4.21
CA PRO A 124 4.57 7.96 3.22
C PRO A 124 4.01 6.55 3.06
N SER A 125 3.58 6.28 1.85
CA SER A 125 3.35 4.93 1.38
C SER A 125 4.73 4.39 1.00
N ARG A 126 4.98 3.09 1.22
CA ARG A 126 6.22 2.43 0.78
C ARG A 126 6.44 2.50 -0.74
N TYR A 127 5.45 3.01 -1.46
CA TYR A 127 5.45 3.36 -2.86
C TYR A 127 5.08 4.84 -2.98
N GLU A 128 6.07 5.67 -3.30
CA GLU A 128 5.86 7.04 -3.78
C GLU A 128 4.95 6.97 -5.02
N PHE A 129 3.70 7.40 -4.90
CA PHE A 129 3.00 8.00 -6.02
C PHE A 129 2.28 9.23 -5.47
N ASP A 130 2.74 10.40 -5.92
CA ASP A 130 2.22 11.73 -5.57
C ASP A 130 0.69 11.76 -5.67
N ILE A 131 0.01 11.97 -4.53
CA ILE A 131 -1.47 12.08 -4.45
C ILE A 131 -1.91 13.54 -4.70
N ALA A 132 -1.16 14.31 -5.48
CA ALA A 132 -1.55 15.69 -5.81
C ALA A 132 -2.47 15.78 -7.04
N ASP A 133 -2.44 14.79 -7.95
CA ASP A 133 -3.21 14.82 -9.20
C ASP A 133 -3.87 13.45 -9.49
N VAL A 134 -4.88 13.04 -8.71
CA VAL A 134 -5.79 11.97 -9.18
C VAL A 134 -6.78 12.59 -10.15
N GLU A 135 -6.40 12.68 -11.42
CA GLU A 135 -7.38 12.65 -12.49
C GLU A 135 -8.02 11.26 -12.46
N ILE A 136 -9.36 11.19 -12.32
CA ILE A 136 -10.07 9.93 -12.48
C ILE A 136 -9.89 9.53 -13.95
N HIS A 137 -9.01 8.57 -14.21
CA HIS A 137 -8.84 8.00 -15.53
C HIS A 137 -10.10 7.19 -15.85
N ASP A 138 -10.82 7.54 -16.92
CA ASP A 138 -11.96 6.76 -17.43
C ASP A 138 -11.45 5.51 -18.17
N VAL A 139 -10.60 4.74 -17.48
CA VAL A 139 -9.85 3.60 -18.00
C VAL A 139 -10.30 2.36 -17.24
N ASP A 140 -10.96 1.45 -17.95
CA ASP A 140 -11.52 0.20 -17.44
C ASP A 140 -10.50 -0.93 -17.57
N ILE A 141 -10.02 -1.46 -16.44
CA ILE A 141 -9.09 -2.58 -16.35
C ILE A 141 -9.84 -3.85 -15.95
N MET A 142 -9.71 -4.89 -16.76
CA MET A 142 -10.19 -6.23 -16.42
C MET A 142 -9.09 -7.04 -15.73
N LEU A 143 -9.35 -7.46 -14.49
CA LEU A 143 -8.47 -8.31 -13.72
C LEU A 143 -9.04 -9.73 -13.62
N VAL A 144 -8.30 -10.73 -14.10
CA VAL A 144 -8.71 -12.14 -14.05
C VAL A 144 -7.81 -12.88 -13.07
N SER A 145 -8.35 -13.27 -11.91
CA SER A 145 -7.59 -13.99 -10.90
C SER A 145 -8.46 -14.87 -9.98
N PRO A 146 -8.14 -16.18 -9.86
CA PRO A 146 -8.88 -17.07 -8.96
C PRO A 146 -8.55 -16.83 -7.48
N ASN A 147 -7.40 -16.19 -7.19
CA ASN A 147 -6.99 -15.88 -5.84
C ASN A 147 -7.60 -14.55 -5.38
N LYS A 148 -8.64 -14.62 -4.56
CA LYS A 148 -9.37 -13.44 -4.05
C LYS A 148 -8.51 -12.44 -3.28
N ILE A 149 -7.48 -12.89 -2.57
CA ILE A 149 -6.59 -12.01 -1.80
C ILE A 149 -5.71 -11.21 -2.76
N VAL A 150 -5.12 -11.89 -3.74
CA VAL A 150 -4.31 -11.26 -4.79
C VAL A 150 -5.18 -10.31 -5.61
N ALA A 151 -6.36 -10.75 -6.02
CA ALA A 151 -7.28 -9.94 -6.82
C ALA A 151 -7.68 -8.66 -6.09
N ARG A 152 -8.05 -8.77 -4.80
CA ARG A 152 -8.40 -7.61 -3.97
C ARG A 152 -7.23 -6.64 -3.83
N ARG A 153 -6.01 -7.15 -3.62
CA ARG A 153 -4.79 -6.34 -3.52
C ARG A 153 -4.56 -5.55 -4.82
N VAL A 154 -4.48 -6.24 -5.95
CA VAL A 154 -4.26 -5.62 -7.27
C VAL A 154 -5.36 -4.61 -7.59
N ALA A 155 -6.62 -4.97 -7.37
CA ALA A 155 -7.74 -4.06 -7.61
C ALA A 155 -7.71 -2.81 -6.73
N THR A 156 -7.28 -2.95 -5.46
CA THR A 156 -7.12 -1.81 -4.54
C THR A 156 -6.01 -0.89 -5.02
N GLU A 157 -4.89 -1.45 -5.48
CA GLU A 157 -3.75 -0.67 -5.96
C GLU A 157 -4.10 0.07 -7.26
N LEU A 158 -4.71 -0.61 -8.23
CA LEU A 158 -5.17 0.02 -9.48
C LEU A 158 -6.26 1.08 -9.25
N ALA A 159 -7.23 0.80 -8.36
CA ALA A 159 -8.27 1.78 -8.02
C ALA A 159 -7.69 3.03 -7.33
N ALA A 160 -6.61 2.87 -6.55
CA ALA A 160 -5.91 4.01 -5.96
C ALA A 160 -5.22 4.89 -7.02
N CYS A 161 -4.85 4.33 -8.17
CA CYS A 161 -4.34 5.06 -9.34
C CYS A 161 -5.47 5.69 -10.21
N GLY A 162 -6.72 5.63 -9.77
CA GLY A 162 -7.87 6.21 -10.48
C GLY A 162 -8.47 5.32 -11.55
N PHE A 163 -7.99 4.08 -11.73
CA PHE A 163 -8.56 3.13 -12.68
C PHE A 163 -9.84 2.48 -12.17
N LYS A 164 -10.75 2.18 -13.08
CA LYS A 164 -11.90 1.32 -12.81
C LYS A 164 -11.47 -0.13 -12.98
N VAL A 165 -11.71 -0.98 -11.98
CA VAL A 165 -11.26 -2.38 -12.02
C VAL A 165 -12.45 -3.32 -11.98
N ASN A 166 -12.65 -4.09 -13.04
CA ASN A 166 -13.59 -5.20 -13.06
C ASN A 166 -12.85 -6.51 -12.80
N THR A 167 -13.16 -7.18 -11.69
CA THR A 167 -12.49 -8.42 -11.27
C THR A 167 -13.32 -9.64 -11.60
N LEU A 168 -12.72 -10.60 -12.31
CA LEU A 168 -13.30 -11.87 -12.71
C LEU A 168 -12.45 -13.03 -12.17
N VAL A 169 -13.11 -14.13 -11.86
CA VAL A 169 -12.46 -15.34 -11.30
C VAL A 169 -12.25 -16.38 -12.39
N ASP A 170 -13.22 -16.51 -13.31
CA ASP A 170 -13.22 -17.51 -14.37
C ASP A 170 -12.65 -16.94 -15.69
N PRO A 171 -11.61 -17.57 -16.27
CA PRO A 171 -11.05 -17.14 -17.54
C PRO A 171 -12.03 -17.28 -18.73
N ILE A 172 -13.00 -18.20 -18.68
CA ILE A 172 -13.99 -18.36 -19.75
C ILE A 172 -15.01 -17.22 -19.71
N GLU A 173 -15.49 -16.88 -18.52
CA GLU A 173 -16.29 -15.67 -18.30
C GLU A 173 -15.55 -14.41 -18.78
N ALA A 174 -14.25 -14.28 -18.45
CA ALA A 174 -13.44 -13.15 -18.89
C ALA A 174 -13.36 -13.01 -20.42
N LEU A 175 -13.20 -14.13 -21.13
CA LEU A 175 -13.24 -14.13 -22.60
C LEU A 175 -14.59 -13.60 -23.12
N SER A 176 -15.70 -14.06 -22.55
CA SER A 176 -17.06 -13.63 -22.94
C SER A 176 -17.30 -12.14 -22.67
N VAL A 177 -16.87 -11.65 -21.50
CA VAL A 177 -17.04 -10.24 -21.11
C VAL A 177 -16.17 -9.34 -21.97
N ALA A 178 -14.88 -9.67 -22.17
CA ALA A 178 -13.95 -8.84 -22.91
C ALA A 178 -14.34 -8.65 -24.38
N VAL A 179 -15.02 -9.63 -25.00
CA VAL A 179 -15.51 -9.48 -26.38
C VAL A 179 -16.75 -8.58 -26.46
N ARG A 180 -17.60 -8.57 -25.42
CA ARG A 180 -18.83 -7.76 -25.40
C ARG A 180 -18.56 -6.33 -24.96
N LEU A 181 -17.62 -6.17 -24.03
CA LEU A 181 -17.23 -4.92 -23.39
C LEU A 181 -15.69 -4.94 -23.31
N PRO A 182 -14.99 -4.58 -24.39
CA PRO A 182 -13.54 -4.54 -24.41
C PRO A 182 -13.02 -3.56 -23.36
N PRO A 183 -12.19 -4.03 -22.40
CA PRO A 183 -11.55 -3.14 -21.44
C PRO A 183 -10.37 -2.42 -22.10
N ASP A 184 -9.90 -1.35 -21.48
CA ASP A 184 -8.69 -0.62 -21.88
C ASP A 184 -7.42 -1.41 -21.53
N MET A 185 -7.50 -2.35 -20.59
CA MET A 185 -6.41 -3.27 -20.26
C MET A 185 -6.93 -4.58 -19.68
N ILE A 186 -6.20 -5.68 -19.94
CA ILE A 186 -6.46 -6.99 -19.32
C ILE A 186 -5.24 -7.43 -18.51
N ILE A 187 -5.46 -7.79 -17.25
CA ILE A 187 -4.44 -8.36 -16.36
C ILE A 187 -4.90 -9.77 -15.99
N ALA A 188 -4.14 -10.80 -16.38
CA ALA A 188 -4.50 -12.19 -16.12
C ALA A 188 -3.48 -12.89 -15.22
N SER A 189 -3.95 -13.58 -14.18
CA SER A 189 -3.12 -14.50 -13.39
C SER A 189 -2.53 -15.60 -14.26
N ALA A 190 -1.22 -15.80 -14.16
CA ALA A 190 -0.49 -16.80 -14.94
C ALA A 190 -1.01 -18.22 -14.69
N VAL A 191 -1.36 -18.51 -13.43
CA VAL A 191 -1.83 -19.83 -12.99
C VAL A 191 -3.32 -19.75 -12.66
N MET A 192 -4.12 -20.51 -13.42
CA MET A 192 -5.56 -20.67 -13.25
C MET A 192 -5.95 -22.11 -13.62
N ASP A 193 -7.04 -22.62 -13.03
CA ASP A 193 -7.54 -23.95 -13.36
C ASP A 193 -8.20 -23.96 -14.74
N GLY A 194 -7.94 -25.00 -15.52
CA GLY A 194 -8.46 -25.12 -16.89
C GLY A 194 -7.67 -24.26 -17.87
N LEU A 195 -8.08 -23.00 -18.06
CA LEU A 195 -7.45 -22.09 -19.01
C LEU A 195 -6.50 -21.12 -18.29
N GLY A 196 -5.19 -21.34 -18.42
CA GLY A 196 -4.17 -20.48 -17.81
C GLY A 196 -4.12 -19.07 -18.43
N GLY A 197 -3.50 -18.12 -17.72
CA GLY A 197 -3.45 -16.72 -18.16
C GLY A 197 -2.76 -16.51 -19.51
N VAL A 198 -1.72 -17.31 -19.80
CA VAL A 198 -1.03 -17.25 -21.09
C VAL A 198 -1.97 -17.66 -22.23
N ASP A 199 -2.75 -18.71 -22.05
CA ASP A 199 -3.67 -19.19 -23.07
C ASP A 199 -4.89 -18.26 -23.22
N LEU A 200 -5.37 -17.67 -22.12
CA LEU A 200 -6.39 -16.63 -22.16
C LEU A 200 -5.94 -15.41 -22.99
N ILE A 201 -4.72 -14.91 -22.73
CA ILE A 201 -4.13 -13.79 -23.48
C ILE A 201 -3.99 -14.14 -24.97
N ARG A 202 -3.53 -15.36 -25.29
CA ARG A 202 -3.43 -15.82 -26.68
C ARG A 202 -4.79 -15.87 -27.37
N ALA A 203 -5.82 -16.35 -26.69
CA ALA A 203 -7.17 -16.41 -27.22
C ALA A 203 -7.73 -15.00 -27.48
N LEU A 204 -7.60 -14.08 -26.51
CA LEU A 204 -8.04 -12.70 -26.65
C LEU A 204 -7.29 -11.97 -27.78
N ARG A 205 -5.99 -12.20 -27.94
CA ARG A 205 -5.22 -11.62 -29.05
C ARG A 205 -5.61 -12.12 -30.43
N ALA A 206 -6.21 -13.32 -30.52
CA ALA A 206 -6.70 -13.87 -31.77
C ALA A 206 -8.11 -13.34 -32.15
N ILE A 207 -8.75 -12.57 -31.26
CA ILE A 207 -10.08 -12.01 -31.48
C ILE A 207 -9.95 -10.53 -31.86
N SER A 208 -10.51 -10.15 -33.00
CA SER A 208 -10.37 -8.82 -33.60
C SER A 208 -10.78 -7.66 -32.68
N LEU A 209 -11.72 -7.89 -31.77
CA LEU A 209 -12.21 -6.87 -30.83
C LEU A 209 -11.26 -6.62 -29.65
N THR A 210 -10.36 -7.57 -29.37
CA THR A 210 -9.44 -7.52 -28.21
C THR A 210 -7.97 -7.64 -28.63
N GLU A 211 -7.68 -7.72 -29.93
CA GLU A 211 -6.32 -7.95 -30.45
C GLU A 211 -5.34 -6.82 -30.12
N THR A 212 -5.85 -5.58 -30.03
CA THR A 212 -5.06 -4.38 -29.70
C THR A 212 -5.10 -4.02 -28.23
N VAL A 213 -5.93 -4.70 -27.42
CA VAL A 213 -6.07 -4.38 -26.00
C VAL A 213 -4.75 -4.67 -25.28
N PRO A 214 -4.17 -3.71 -24.55
CA PRO A 214 -3.04 -3.94 -23.66
C PRO A 214 -3.26 -5.12 -22.71
N MET A 215 -2.26 -5.99 -22.60
CA MET A 215 -2.35 -7.18 -21.74
C MET A 215 -1.13 -7.33 -20.85
N ALA A 216 -1.36 -7.69 -19.59
CA ALA A 216 -0.33 -8.05 -18.64
C ALA A 216 -0.59 -9.42 -18.01
N LEU A 217 0.49 -10.11 -17.67
CA LEU A 217 0.44 -11.37 -16.96
C LEU A 217 0.90 -11.18 -15.52
N LEU A 218 0.03 -11.53 -14.57
CA LEU A 218 0.28 -11.48 -13.14
C LEU A 218 0.88 -12.81 -12.66
N THR A 219 2.07 -12.78 -12.07
CA THR A 219 2.79 -14.00 -11.71
C THR A 219 3.61 -13.83 -10.42
N SER A 220 3.80 -14.90 -9.66
CA SER A 220 4.83 -14.96 -8.60
C SER A 220 6.10 -15.68 -9.06
N LEU A 221 6.14 -16.13 -10.32
CA LEU A 221 7.26 -16.84 -10.93
C LEU A 221 8.15 -15.89 -11.75
N ASP A 222 9.41 -16.23 -11.89
CA ASP A 222 10.31 -15.55 -12.81
C ASP A 222 9.83 -15.67 -14.26
N ALA A 223 10.01 -14.60 -15.03
CA ALA A 223 9.58 -14.53 -16.44
C ALA A 223 10.17 -15.67 -17.30
N SER A 224 11.36 -16.17 -16.96
CA SER A 224 12.01 -17.30 -17.63
C SER A 224 11.26 -18.63 -17.45
N SER A 225 10.41 -18.74 -16.42
CA SER A 225 9.64 -19.96 -16.12
C SER A 225 8.32 -20.03 -16.89
N LEU A 226 7.90 -18.92 -17.52
CA LEU A 226 6.67 -18.83 -18.27
C LEU A 226 6.94 -19.05 -19.76
N LYS A 227 6.37 -20.12 -20.31
CA LYS A 227 6.53 -20.47 -21.73
C LYS A 227 5.34 -19.96 -22.55
N GLY A 228 5.60 -19.52 -23.77
CA GLY A 228 4.55 -19.18 -24.74
C GLY A 228 3.86 -17.84 -24.51
N VAL A 229 4.42 -16.96 -23.69
CA VAL A 229 3.93 -15.59 -23.51
C VAL A 229 4.07 -14.82 -24.83
N PRO A 230 2.97 -14.26 -25.38
CA PRO A 230 3.05 -13.44 -26.60
C PRO A 230 3.93 -12.20 -26.43
N PRO A 231 4.59 -11.72 -27.51
CA PRO A 231 5.42 -10.52 -27.44
C PRO A 231 4.58 -9.27 -27.10
N GLY A 232 5.14 -8.36 -26.31
CA GLY A 232 4.45 -7.13 -25.88
C GLY A 232 3.39 -7.34 -24.80
N VAL A 233 3.36 -8.50 -24.14
CA VAL A 233 2.61 -8.70 -22.90
C VAL A 233 3.48 -8.22 -21.74
N ALA A 234 2.97 -7.30 -20.93
CA ALA A 234 3.69 -6.83 -19.75
C ALA A 234 3.72 -7.93 -18.67
N MET A 235 4.79 -7.95 -17.88
CA MET A 235 4.95 -8.91 -16.80
C MET A 235 4.81 -8.19 -15.47
N VAL A 236 3.84 -8.61 -14.66
CA VAL A 236 3.57 -8.03 -13.35
C VAL A 236 3.88 -9.06 -12.27
N ARG A 237 4.92 -8.82 -11.46
CA ARG A 237 5.32 -9.78 -10.43
C ARG A 237 4.68 -9.47 -9.10
N LEU A 238 4.07 -10.50 -8.51
CA LEU A 238 3.53 -10.44 -7.17
C LEU A 238 4.65 -10.42 -6.14
N GLY A 239 4.73 -9.34 -5.38
CA GLY A 239 5.77 -9.19 -4.36
C GLY A 239 6.21 -7.74 -4.20
N PRO A 240 7.51 -7.51 -3.91
CA PRO A 240 8.07 -6.18 -3.73
C PRO A 240 8.13 -5.34 -5.01
N SER A 241 8.18 -5.95 -6.20
CA SER A 241 8.24 -5.23 -7.48
C SER A 241 6.87 -4.98 -8.10
N PHE A 242 5.78 -5.33 -7.41
CA PHE A 242 4.44 -5.30 -7.98
C PHE A 242 4.02 -3.90 -8.44
N GLY A 243 4.26 -2.88 -7.60
CA GLY A 243 3.95 -1.49 -7.92
C GLY A 243 4.73 -0.99 -9.14
N ASP A 244 6.04 -1.24 -9.16
CA ASP A 244 6.94 -0.85 -10.27
C ASP A 244 6.55 -1.53 -11.58
N ASP A 245 6.22 -2.83 -11.52
CA ASP A 245 5.84 -3.59 -12.69
C ASP A 245 4.49 -3.11 -13.27
N ILE A 246 3.53 -2.75 -12.39
CA ILE A 246 2.25 -2.16 -12.81
C ILE A 246 2.44 -0.76 -13.39
N ALA A 247 3.20 0.11 -12.73
CA ALA A 247 3.47 1.46 -13.22
C ALA A 247 4.18 1.40 -14.58
N SER A 248 5.19 0.54 -14.71
CA SER A 248 5.88 0.30 -15.97
C SER A 248 4.93 -0.20 -17.06
N ALA A 249 4.02 -1.12 -16.75
CA ALA A 249 3.01 -1.59 -17.70
C ALA A 249 2.07 -0.45 -18.14
N ILE A 250 1.58 0.34 -17.20
CA ILE A 250 0.67 1.47 -17.46
C ILE A 250 1.36 2.52 -18.35
N THR A 251 2.58 2.94 -18.00
CA THR A 251 3.37 3.89 -18.82
C THR A 251 3.71 3.30 -20.18
N HIS A 252 4.06 2.02 -20.26
CA HIS A 252 4.37 1.36 -21.53
C HIS A 252 3.18 1.33 -22.49
N PHE A 253 1.97 1.18 -21.95
CA PHE A 253 0.73 1.18 -22.73
C PHE A 253 0.06 2.54 -22.85
N ASN A 254 0.64 3.58 -22.25
CA ASN A 254 0.14 4.96 -22.27
C ASN A 254 -1.32 5.07 -21.76
N LEU A 255 -1.60 4.36 -20.66
CA LEU A 255 -2.90 4.33 -20.00
C LEU A 255 -2.92 5.38 -18.87
N GLY A 256 -3.15 6.65 -19.24
CA GLY A 256 -3.08 7.80 -18.33
C GLY A 256 -1.90 8.70 -18.64
#